data_AF-A0A923VMK5-F1
#
_entry.id   AF-A0A923VMK5-F1
#
_cell.length_a   1.000
_cell.length_b   1.000
_cell.length_c   1.000
_cell.angle_alpha   90.00
_cell.angle_beta   90.00
_cell.angle_gamma   90.00
#
_symmetry.space_group_name_H-M   'P 1'
#
loop_
_entity.id
_entity.type
_entity.pdbx_description
1 polymer ?
#
loop_
_entity_poly.entity_id
_entity_poly.type
_entity_poly.pdbx_seq_one_letter_code
_entity_poly.pdbx_strand_id
1 'polypeptide(L)'
;MSTNASAPSSVAPANLASKRRLDRVLYPGLVAIVLLGAWQAMVIGFKLPPYLVPSPLLMMQTLFTDWQSLGGALLVTLKITVLSFATATLVGVLISFLFVQSRKIETALFPYAVLLQVTPIVAVAPLIIIWVKNPTASLVICASLVALFPIISNTTLGLRSIDPDLQSYFAMNRASRMQTLVRLRIPSALPYFFGGLRISSGLALIGAVVAEFVAGTGGAATGLAYQILMAGYQLNIPRMFAALLLISLAGVGLFALMAWLSKLALGPWHASELS
;
A
#
# COMPACT_ATOMS: atom_id res chain seq x y z
N MET A 1 52.50 -15.35 -38.06
CA MET A 1 51.20 -15.60 -38.72
C MET A 1 50.15 -15.74 -37.64
N SER A 2 49.26 -14.75 -37.59
CA SER A 2 48.22 -14.53 -36.58
C SER A 2 47.03 -15.46 -36.75
N THR A 3 46.68 -16.23 -35.72
CA THR A 3 45.39 -16.94 -35.65
C THR A 3 44.41 -16.07 -34.87
N ASN A 4 43.46 -15.49 -35.59
CA ASN A 4 42.32 -14.74 -35.07
C ASN A 4 41.48 -15.61 -34.12
N ALA A 5 41.39 -15.22 -32.85
CA ALA A 5 40.35 -15.67 -31.95
C ALA A 5 39.16 -14.69 -32.08
N SER A 6 38.18 -15.04 -32.91
CA SER A 6 36.89 -14.34 -32.95
C SER A 6 36.05 -14.77 -31.75
N ALA A 7 35.89 -13.89 -30.76
CA ALA A 7 34.92 -14.05 -29.68
C ALA A 7 33.49 -14.07 -30.25
N PRO A 8 32.57 -14.94 -29.78
CA PRO A 8 31.18 -14.85 -30.17
C PRO A 8 30.53 -13.63 -29.48
N SER A 9 30.02 -12.71 -30.28
CA SER A 9 29.24 -11.55 -29.85
C SER A 9 27.95 -12.01 -29.13
N SER A 10 27.87 -11.78 -27.82
CA SER A 10 26.67 -12.03 -27.02
C SER A 10 25.60 -10.98 -27.27
N VAL A 11 24.85 -11.11 -28.37
CA VAL A 11 23.60 -10.35 -28.56
C VAL A 11 22.47 -11.19 -27.96
N ALA A 12 22.21 -11.02 -26.66
CA ALA A 12 20.99 -11.54 -26.07
C ALA A 12 19.78 -10.87 -26.75
N PRO A 13 18.83 -11.62 -27.35
CA PRO A 13 17.84 -11.02 -28.22
C PRO A 13 16.79 -10.28 -27.38
N ALA A 14 16.59 -8.99 -27.68
CA ALA A 14 15.54 -8.13 -27.10
C ALA A 14 14.13 -8.77 -27.12
N ASN A 15 13.90 -9.75 -28.00
CA ASN A 15 12.67 -10.54 -28.11
C ASN A 15 12.33 -11.37 -26.85
N LEU A 16 13.31 -11.86 -26.08
CA LEU A 16 13.03 -12.65 -24.88
C LEU A 16 12.53 -11.77 -23.71
N ALA A 17 13.04 -10.54 -23.60
CA ALA A 17 12.64 -9.58 -22.58
C ALA A 17 11.23 -9.01 -22.85
N SER A 18 10.89 -8.79 -24.13
CA SER A 18 9.56 -8.33 -24.54
C SER A 18 8.49 -9.41 -24.30
N LYS A 19 8.76 -10.67 -24.67
CA LYS A 19 7.87 -11.82 -24.39
C LYS A 19 7.61 -12.00 -22.90
N ARG A 20 8.66 -11.95 -22.05
CA ARG A 20 8.51 -12.03 -20.59
C ARG A 20 7.66 -10.92 -19.98
N ARG A 21 7.67 -9.70 -20.54
CA ARG A 21 6.79 -8.60 -20.08
C ARG A 21 5.36 -8.81 -20.53
N LEU A 22 5.15 -9.28 -21.76
CA LEU A 22 3.83 -9.58 -22.30
C LEU A 22 3.16 -10.69 -21.48
N ASP A 23 3.86 -11.78 -21.20
CA ASP A 23 3.36 -12.90 -20.39
C ASP A 23 2.91 -12.47 -18.98
N ARG A 24 3.69 -11.59 -18.34
CA ARG A 24 3.38 -11.07 -16.99
C ARG A 24 2.11 -10.23 -16.91
N VAL A 25 1.61 -9.69 -18.03
CA VAL A 25 0.35 -8.93 -18.10
C VAL A 25 -0.77 -9.77 -18.70
N LEU A 26 -0.45 -10.59 -19.70
CA LEU A 26 -1.39 -11.38 -20.46
C LEU A 26 -2.01 -12.52 -19.62
N TYR A 27 -1.21 -13.26 -18.85
CA TYR A 27 -1.74 -14.35 -18.03
C TYR A 27 -2.68 -13.85 -16.91
N PRO A 28 -2.33 -12.84 -16.09
CA PRO A 28 -3.26 -12.31 -15.10
C PRO A 28 -4.50 -11.67 -15.74
N GLY A 29 -4.34 -10.99 -16.87
CA GLY A 29 -5.46 -10.40 -17.62
C GLY A 29 -6.43 -11.46 -18.14
N LEU A 30 -5.91 -12.56 -18.68
CA LEU A 30 -6.73 -13.68 -19.16
C LEU A 30 -7.49 -14.35 -18.02
N VAL A 31 -6.83 -14.59 -16.88
CA VAL A 31 -7.50 -15.11 -15.68
C VAL A 31 -8.61 -14.17 -15.21
N ALA A 32 -8.38 -12.85 -15.19
CA ALA A 32 -9.41 -11.88 -14.83
C ALA A 32 -10.60 -11.91 -15.79
N ILE A 33 -10.36 -12.00 -17.11
CA ILE A 33 -11.42 -12.10 -18.12
C ILE A 33 -12.23 -13.39 -17.94
N VAL A 34 -11.56 -14.53 -17.72
CA VAL A 34 -12.24 -15.81 -17.47
C VAL A 34 -13.10 -15.75 -16.22
N LEU A 35 -12.59 -15.19 -15.13
CA LEU A 35 -13.34 -15.05 -13.87
C LEU A 35 -14.54 -14.11 -14.02
N LEU A 36 -14.37 -12.96 -14.67
CA LEU A 36 -15.47 -12.01 -14.93
C LEU A 36 -16.52 -12.61 -15.87
N GLY A 37 -16.09 -13.33 -16.91
CA GLY A 37 -16.97 -14.03 -17.83
C GLY A 37 -17.76 -15.14 -17.14
N ALA A 38 -17.10 -15.94 -16.30
CA ALA A 38 -17.74 -16.97 -15.49
C ALA A 38 -18.77 -16.37 -14.51
N TRP A 39 -18.43 -15.27 -13.84
CA TRP A 39 -19.35 -14.56 -12.95
C TRP A 39 -20.58 -14.02 -13.71
N GLN A 40 -20.38 -13.38 -14.86
CA GLN A 40 -21.47 -12.90 -15.71
C GLN A 40 -22.37 -14.06 -16.17
N ALA A 41 -21.78 -15.16 -16.64
CA ALA A 41 -22.51 -16.34 -17.11
C ALA A 41 -23.30 -16.99 -15.97
N MET A 42 -22.73 -17.05 -14.76
CA MET A 42 -23.42 -17.57 -13.57
C MET A 42 -24.63 -16.72 -13.20
N VAL A 43 -24.50 -15.39 -13.16
CA VAL A 43 -25.61 -14.49 -12.81
C VAL A 43 -26.76 -14.60 -13.82
N ILE A 44 -26.44 -14.62 -15.13
CA ILE A 44 -27.45 -14.78 -16.18
C ILE A 44 -28.07 -16.18 -16.16
N GLY A 45 -27.23 -17.22 -16.11
CA GLY A 45 -27.65 -18.62 -16.19
C GLY A 45 -28.54 -19.06 -15.02
N PHE A 46 -28.21 -18.63 -13.80
CA PHE A 46 -29.00 -18.91 -12.60
C PHE A 46 -30.10 -17.88 -12.34
N LYS A 47 -30.27 -16.88 -13.20
CA LYS A 47 -31.26 -15.78 -13.05
C LYS A 47 -31.21 -15.16 -11.65
N LEU A 48 -29.99 -14.92 -11.15
CA LEU A 48 -29.80 -14.39 -9.81
C LEU A 48 -30.33 -12.96 -9.74
N PRO A 49 -31.14 -12.62 -8.73
CA PRO A 49 -31.65 -11.27 -8.59
C PRO A 49 -30.51 -10.28 -8.26
N PRO A 50 -30.53 -9.05 -8.81
CA PRO A 50 -29.45 -8.07 -8.63
C PRO A 50 -29.18 -7.64 -7.19
N TYR A 51 -30.16 -7.78 -6.30
CA TYR A 51 -30.01 -7.48 -4.86
C TYR A 51 -29.24 -8.57 -4.10
N LEU A 52 -28.97 -9.74 -4.70
CA LEU A 52 -28.05 -10.72 -4.12
C LEU A 52 -26.65 -10.51 -4.68
N VAL A 53 -26.53 -10.60 -6.00
CA VAL A 53 -25.26 -10.45 -6.71
C VAL A 53 -25.52 -9.76 -8.05
N PRO A 54 -25.03 -8.52 -8.25
CA PRO A 54 -25.16 -7.84 -9.52
C PRO A 54 -24.25 -8.50 -10.55
N SER A 55 -24.66 -8.50 -11.82
CA SER A 55 -23.77 -8.93 -12.90
C SER A 55 -22.61 -7.92 -13.06
N PRO A 56 -21.41 -8.38 -13.47
CA PRO A 56 -20.30 -7.48 -13.79
C PRO A 56 -20.70 -6.32 -14.72
N LEU A 57 -21.53 -6.61 -15.73
CA LEU A 57 -22.01 -5.60 -16.65
C LEU A 57 -22.89 -4.55 -15.96
N LEU A 58 -23.83 -4.98 -15.11
CA LEU A 58 -24.71 -4.08 -14.36
C LEU A 58 -23.90 -3.22 -13.38
N MET A 59 -22.93 -3.81 -12.67
CA MET A 59 -22.02 -3.09 -11.79
C MET A 59 -21.26 -1.99 -12.55
N MET A 60 -20.73 -2.29 -13.74
CA MET A 60 -20.02 -1.31 -14.57
C MET A 60 -20.95 -0.21 -15.08
N GLN A 61 -22.17 -0.54 -15.50
CA GLN A 61 -23.17 0.46 -15.90
C GLN A 61 -23.49 1.42 -14.73
N THR A 62 -23.76 0.87 -13.54
CA THR A 62 -24.01 1.67 -12.34
C THR A 62 -22.82 2.56 -11.99
N LEU A 63 -21.58 2.06 -12.14
CA LEU A 63 -20.38 2.86 -11.91
C LEU A 63 -20.33 4.11 -12.80
N PHE A 64 -20.66 3.97 -14.09
CA PHE A 64 -20.67 5.11 -15.02
C PHE A 64 -21.85 6.05 -14.77
N THR A 65 -23.04 5.51 -14.48
CA THR A 65 -24.23 6.32 -14.17
C THR A 65 -24.04 7.14 -12.89
N ASP A 66 -23.46 6.55 -11.85
CA ASP A 66 -23.26 7.19 -10.54
C ASP A 66 -21.85 7.81 -10.39
N TRP A 67 -21.10 7.95 -11.49
CA TRP A 67 -19.69 8.36 -11.46
C TRP A 67 -19.44 9.68 -10.74
N GLN A 68 -20.32 10.68 -10.90
CA GLN A 68 -20.15 11.97 -10.24
C GLN A 68 -20.14 11.84 -8.71
N SER A 69 -20.98 10.96 -8.16
CA SER A 69 -21.07 10.72 -6.73
C SER A 69 -19.95 9.80 -6.25
N LEU A 70 -19.71 8.69 -6.96
CA LEU A 70 -18.71 7.69 -6.60
C LEU A 70 -17.27 8.21 -6.77
N GLY A 71 -17.00 8.99 -7.82
CA GLY A 71 -15.72 9.64 -8.08
C GLY A 71 -15.39 10.71 -7.04
N GLY A 72 -16.38 11.51 -6.63
CA GLY A 72 -16.22 12.45 -5.52
C GLY A 72 -15.87 11.74 -4.21
N ALA A 73 -16.56 10.64 -3.91
CA ALA A 73 -16.29 9.80 -2.75
C ALA A 73 -14.91 9.14 -2.80
N LEU A 74 -14.47 8.67 -3.97
CA LEU A 74 -13.13 8.13 -4.19
C LEU A 74 -12.05 9.17 -3.85
N LEU A 75 -12.23 10.42 -4.27
CA LEU A 75 -11.28 11.49 -3.97
C LEU A 75 -11.18 11.78 -2.47
N VAL A 76 -12.31 11.74 -1.74
CA VAL A 76 -12.32 11.89 -0.28
C VAL A 76 -11.53 10.76 0.39
N THR A 77 -11.81 9.51 0.02
CA THR A 77 -11.10 8.35 0.58
C THR A 77 -9.61 8.37 0.24
N LEU A 78 -9.24 8.72 -1.00
CA LEU A 78 -7.85 8.87 -1.40
C LEU A 78 -7.16 10.00 -0.64
N LYS A 79 -7.82 11.14 -0.43
CA LYS A 79 -7.27 12.25 0.34
C LYS A 79 -6.94 11.81 1.77
N ILE A 80 -7.88 11.14 2.45
CA ILE A 80 -7.65 10.61 3.80
C ILE A 80 -6.49 9.62 3.78
N THR A 81 -6.51 8.68 2.83
CA THR A 81 -5.47 7.65 2.67
C THR A 81 -4.08 8.27 2.51
N VAL A 82 -3.93 9.27 1.64
CA VAL A 82 -2.64 9.93 1.37
C VAL A 82 -2.16 10.71 2.59
N LEU A 83 -3.05 11.47 3.24
CA LEU A 83 -2.71 12.21 4.46
C LEU A 83 -2.27 11.26 5.57
N SER A 84 -3.01 10.18 5.80
CA SER A 84 -2.66 9.16 6.79
C SER A 84 -1.36 8.45 6.49
N PHE A 85 -1.14 8.11 5.22
CA PHE A 85 0.11 7.48 4.79
C PHE A 85 1.31 8.41 5.02
N ALA A 86 1.17 9.70 4.69
CA ALA A 86 2.21 10.70 4.93
C ALA A 86 2.49 10.87 6.45
N THR A 87 1.43 10.97 7.26
CA THR A 87 1.55 11.08 8.73
C THR A 87 2.19 9.83 9.33
N ALA A 88 1.73 8.63 8.95
CA ALA A 88 2.31 7.37 9.41
C ALA A 88 3.78 7.23 8.99
N THR A 89 4.13 7.65 7.77
CA THR A 89 5.51 7.64 7.28
C THR A 89 6.39 8.54 8.13
N LEU A 90 5.98 9.80 8.31
CA LEU A 90 6.74 10.76 9.11
C LEU A 90 6.95 10.27 10.54
N VAL A 91 5.88 9.88 11.22
CA VAL A 91 5.93 9.43 12.62
C VAL A 91 6.70 8.11 12.74
N GLY A 92 6.45 7.14 11.85
CA GLY A 92 7.11 5.84 11.89
C GLY A 92 8.61 5.90 11.62
N VAL A 93 9.04 6.79 10.71
CA VAL A 93 10.47 7.04 10.46
C VAL A 93 11.14 7.68 11.67
N LEU A 94 10.51 8.68 12.30
CA LEU A 94 11.02 9.32 13.51
C LEU A 94 11.19 8.30 14.66
N ILE A 95 10.18 7.44 14.88
CA ILE A 95 10.25 6.37 15.88
C ILE A 95 11.37 5.37 15.55
N SER A 96 11.54 5.01 14.28
CA SER A 96 12.59 4.08 13.84
C SER A 96 14.00 4.63 14.09
N PHE A 97 14.22 5.92 13.81
CA PHE A 97 15.48 6.56 14.14
C PHE A 97 15.74 6.56 15.64
N LEU A 98 14.72 6.81 16.46
CA LEU A 98 14.84 6.73 17.91
C LEU A 98 15.22 5.31 18.38
N PHE A 99 14.62 4.26 17.81
CA PHE A 99 14.90 2.86 18.14
C PHE A 99 16.32 2.43 17.75
N VAL A 100 16.87 3.00 16.69
CA VAL A 100 18.24 2.70 16.21
C VAL A 100 19.30 3.38 17.06
N GLN A 101 18.97 4.48 17.74
CA GLN A 101 19.90 5.17 18.64
C GLN A 101 20.09 4.43 19.98
N SER A 102 19.08 3.74 20.49
CA SER A 102 19.17 3.04 21.78
C SER A 102 18.39 1.72 21.78
N ARG A 103 19.11 0.61 22.02
CA ARG A 103 18.51 -0.71 22.19
C ARG A 103 17.54 -0.78 23.38
N LYS A 104 17.78 0.03 24.42
CA LYS A 104 16.87 0.11 25.59
C LYS A 104 15.53 0.74 25.20
N ILE A 105 15.55 1.82 24.42
CA ILE A 105 14.33 2.51 23.97
C ILE A 105 13.52 1.58 23.06
N GLU A 106 14.17 0.93 22.10
CA GLU A 106 13.51 -0.06 21.25
C GLU A 106 12.89 -1.19 22.08
N THR A 107 13.65 -1.81 22.98
CA THR A 107 13.14 -2.93 23.79
C THR A 107 11.95 -2.51 24.65
N ALA A 108 11.95 -1.28 25.16
CA ALA A 108 10.84 -0.73 25.95
C ALA A 108 9.62 -0.35 25.09
N LEU A 109 9.82 0.27 23.92
CA LEU A 109 8.73 0.85 23.12
C LEU A 109 8.18 -0.08 22.02
N PHE A 110 8.96 -1.05 21.56
CA PHE A 110 8.56 -1.97 20.49
C PHE A 110 7.27 -2.77 20.82
N PRO A 111 7.08 -3.29 22.05
CA PRO A 111 5.83 -3.96 22.41
C PRO A 111 4.59 -3.06 22.26
N TYR A 112 4.70 -1.76 22.51
CA TYR A 112 3.60 -0.82 22.33
C TYR A 112 3.29 -0.56 20.85
N ALA A 113 4.30 -0.56 19.97
CA ALA A 113 4.08 -0.49 18.53
C ALA A 113 3.32 -1.73 18.02
N VAL A 114 3.64 -2.91 18.55
CA VAL A 114 2.89 -4.15 18.26
C VAL A 114 1.47 -4.08 18.83
N LEU A 115 1.30 -3.59 20.06
CA LEU A 115 -0.02 -3.41 20.68
C LEU A 115 -0.93 -2.52 19.84
N LEU A 116 -0.40 -1.40 19.31
CA LEU A 116 -1.13 -0.52 18.41
C LEU A 116 -1.59 -1.21 17.13
N GLN A 117 -0.80 -2.15 16.58
CA GLN A 117 -1.15 -2.91 15.39
C GLN A 117 -2.25 -3.94 15.66
N VAL A 118 -2.15 -4.66 16.78
CA VAL A 118 -3.09 -5.74 17.13
C VAL A 118 -4.43 -5.19 17.59
N THR A 119 -4.46 -3.96 18.13
CA THR A 119 -5.69 -3.31 18.58
C THR A 119 -6.58 -3.01 17.37
N PRO A 120 -7.80 -3.60 17.30
CA PRO A 120 -8.69 -3.38 16.17
C PRO A 120 -9.09 -1.90 16.07
N ILE A 121 -8.76 -1.25 14.96
CA ILE A 121 -9.04 0.18 14.79
C ILE A 121 -10.54 0.49 14.88
N VAL A 122 -11.40 -0.46 14.49
CA VAL A 122 -12.87 -0.35 14.61
C VAL A 122 -13.30 -0.07 16.05
N ALA A 123 -12.61 -0.65 17.04
CA ALA A 123 -12.93 -0.50 18.45
C ALA A 123 -12.46 0.85 19.02
N VAL A 124 -11.35 1.39 18.51
CA VAL A 124 -10.72 2.63 19.03
C VAL A 124 -11.21 3.87 18.29
N ALA A 125 -11.59 3.74 17.03
CA ALA A 125 -12.01 4.86 16.17
C ALA A 125 -13.13 5.73 16.78
N PRO A 126 -14.18 5.19 17.45
CA PRO A 126 -15.21 6.04 18.08
C PRO A 126 -14.63 6.99 19.14
N LEU A 127 -13.68 6.52 19.94
CA LEU A 127 -13.02 7.34 20.97
C LEU A 127 -12.21 8.48 20.34
N ILE A 128 -11.44 8.17 19.28
CA ILE A 128 -10.65 9.17 18.54
C ILE A 128 -11.56 10.23 17.92
N ILE A 129 -12.72 9.83 17.38
CA ILE A 129 -13.70 10.76 16.80
C ILE A 129 -14.25 11.72 17.86
N ILE A 130 -14.58 11.21 19.05
CA ILE A 130 -15.09 12.02 20.18
C ILE A 130 -14.03 13.01 20.68
N TRP A 131 -12.75 12.59 20.78
CA TRP A 131 -11.69 13.42 21.33
C TRP A 131 -11.22 14.53 20.39
N VAL A 132 -11.03 14.22 19.11
CA VAL A 132 -10.38 15.12 18.16
C VAL A 132 -11.33 16.20 17.62
N LYS A 133 -12.66 15.94 17.63
CA LYS A 133 -13.72 16.87 17.20
C LYS A 133 -13.56 17.46 15.78
N ASN A 134 -12.62 16.97 14.98
CA ASN A 134 -12.42 17.31 13.57
C ASN A 134 -12.55 16.03 12.73
N PRO A 135 -13.58 15.91 11.87
CA PRO A 135 -13.88 14.68 11.14
C PRO A 135 -12.70 14.17 10.31
N THR A 136 -12.03 15.07 9.55
CA THR A 136 -10.92 14.66 8.69
C THR A 136 -9.73 14.22 9.52
N ALA A 137 -9.37 14.97 10.58
CA ALA A 137 -8.24 14.63 11.42
C ALA A 137 -8.46 13.30 12.17
N SER A 138 -9.67 13.03 12.66
CA SER A 138 -10.02 11.75 13.30
C SER A 138 -9.80 10.57 12.35
N LEU A 139 -10.31 10.66 11.12
CA LEU A 139 -10.11 9.63 10.10
C LEU A 139 -8.63 9.46 9.76
N VAL A 140 -7.90 10.58 9.65
CA VAL A 140 -6.48 10.55 9.34
C VAL A 140 -5.67 9.86 10.44
N ILE A 141 -5.94 10.17 11.71
CA ILE A 141 -5.29 9.54 12.86
C ILE A 141 -5.59 8.04 12.89
N CYS A 142 -6.86 7.66 12.74
CA CYS A 142 -7.26 6.25 12.76
C CYS A 142 -6.51 5.43 11.70
N ALA A 143 -6.52 5.90 10.46
CA ALA A 143 -5.86 5.23 9.36
C ALA A 143 -4.32 5.27 9.47
N SER A 144 -3.75 6.32 10.07
CA SER A 144 -2.30 6.40 10.33
C SER A 144 -1.85 5.32 11.29
N LEU A 145 -2.61 5.05 12.36
CA LEU A 145 -2.28 4.01 13.35
C LEU A 145 -2.17 2.63 12.70
N VAL A 146 -3.07 2.30 11.78
CA VAL A 146 -3.06 1.02 11.05
C VAL A 146 -1.82 0.90 10.15
N ALA A 147 -1.43 1.99 9.48
CA ALA A 147 -0.29 2.03 8.58
C ALA A 147 1.07 2.16 9.29
N LEU A 148 1.08 2.52 10.57
CA LEU A 148 2.29 2.92 11.30
C LEU A 148 3.29 1.78 11.51
N PHE A 149 2.80 0.60 11.91
CA PHE A 149 3.66 -0.48 12.37
C PHE A 149 4.63 -1.02 11.30
N PRO A 150 4.20 -1.34 10.06
CA PRO A 150 5.13 -1.83 9.04
C PRO A 150 6.22 -0.81 8.70
N ILE A 151 5.92 0.50 8.76
CA ILE A 151 6.93 1.54 8.58
C ILE A 151 7.96 1.47 9.71
N ILE A 152 7.53 1.41 10.97
CA ILE A 152 8.43 1.31 12.13
C ILE A 152 9.30 0.05 12.02
N SER A 153 8.67 -1.10 11.81
CA SER A 153 9.32 -2.39 11.82
C SER A 153 10.33 -2.52 10.67
N ASN A 154 9.93 -2.25 9.43
CA ASN A 154 10.81 -2.41 8.27
C ASN A 154 11.94 -1.38 8.26
N THR A 155 11.67 -0.13 8.65
CA THR A 155 12.72 0.90 8.67
C THR A 155 13.75 0.60 9.76
N THR A 156 13.30 0.17 10.94
CA THR A 156 14.20 -0.22 12.05
C THR A 156 15.02 -1.45 11.68
N LEU A 157 14.40 -2.44 11.03
CA LEU A 157 15.09 -3.64 10.53
C LEU A 157 16.14 -3.27 9.49
N GLY A 158 15.80 -2.45 8.50
CA GLY A 158 16.73 -2.00 7.45
C GLY A 158 17.92 -1.22 8.01
N LEU A 159 17.69 -0.32 8.96
CA LEU A 159 18.75 0.46 9.61
C LEU A 159 19.72 -0.41 10.43
N ARG A 160 19.35 -1.66 10.74
CA ARG A 160 20.17 -2.63 11.47
C ARG A 160 20.74 -3.73 10.57
N SER A 161 20.13 -3.96 9.42
CA SER A 161 20.55 -4.93 8.41
C SER A 161 21.72 -4.38 7.60
N ILE A 162 22.88 -4.32 8.25
CA ILE A 162 24.13 -3.83 7.66
C ILE A 162 25.08 -5.00 7.51
N ASP A 163 25.80 -5.04 6.39
CA ASP A 163 26.89 -5.98 6.17
C ASP A 163 27.97 -5.83 7.27
N PRO A 164 28.29 -6.91 8.01
CA PRO A 164 29.36 -6.91 9.00
C PRO A 164 30.71 -6.40 8.47
N ASP A 165 31.01 -6.63 7.19
CA ASP A 165 32.28 -6.22 6.57
C ASP A 165 32.32 -4.70 6.37
N LEU A 166 31.23 -4.11 5.88
CA LEU A 166 31.10 -2.65 5.77
C LEU A 166 31.09 -1.98 7.14
N GLN A 167 30.46 -2.61 8.13
CA GLN A 167 30.48 -2.12 9.51
C GLN A 167 31.92 -2.13 10.08
N SER A 168 32.66 -3.21 9.86
CA SER A 168 34.06 -3.34 10.28
C SER A 168 34.95 -2.31 9.57
N TYR A 169 34.74 -2.07 8.28
CA TYR A 169 35.45 -1.04 7.52
C TYR A 169 35.25 0.37 8.10
N PHE A 170 34.01 0.74 8.42
CA PHE A 170 33.73 2.02 9.07
C PHE A 170 34.34 2.13 10.47
N ALA A 171 34.36 1.03 11.23
CA ALA A 171 34.98 0.97 12.55
C ALA A 171 36.51 1.15 12.47
N MET A 172 37.18 0.51 11.51
CA MET A 172 38.62 0.67 11.27
C MET A 172 38.98 2.12 10.92
N ASN A 173 38.12 2.80 10.16
CA ASN A 173 38.28 4.20 9.80
C ASN A 173 37.83 5.19 10.89
N ARG A 174 37.50 4.72 12.10
CA ARG A 174 37.04 5.53 13.25
C ARG A 174 35.86 6.45 12.90
N ALA A 175 34.97 5.99 12.03
CA ALA A 175 33.80 6.78 11.63
C ALA A 175 32.90 7.10 12.84
N SER A 176 32.42 8.35 12.91
CA SER A 176 31.52 8.77 13.98
C SER A 176 30.13 8.12 13.83
N ARG A 177 29.35 8.05 14.91
CA ARG A 177 27.99 7.47 14.88
C ARG A 177 27.09 8.10 13.83
N MET A 178 27.21 9.41 13.60
CA MET A 178 26.46 10.12 12.57
C MET A 178 26.96 9.80 11.16
N GLN A 179 28.27 9.64 10.97
CA GLN A 179 28.81 9.20 9.68
C GLN A 179 28.35 7.79 9.35
N THR A 180 28.39 6.86 10.30
CA THR A 180 27.87 5.50 10.13
C THR A 180 26.37 5.52 9.85
N LEU A 181 25.58 6.34 10.54
CA LEU A 181 24.14 6.44 10.29
C LEU A 181 23.84 6.94 8.87
N VAL A 182 24.41 8.07 8.48
CA VAL A 182 24.07 8.75 7.22
C VAL A 182 24.68 8.05 6.00
N ARG A 183 25.91 7.54 6.10
CA ARG A 183 26.65 7.01 4.95
C ARG A 183 26.59 5.49 4.82
N LEU A 184 26.23 4.76 5.88
CA LEU A 184 26.13 3.30 5.86
C LEU A 184 24.70 2.84 6.12
N ARG A 185 24.11 3.21 7.26
CA ARG A 185 22.81 2.66 7.67
C ARG A 185 21.65 3.12 6.79
N ILE A 186 21.52 4.43 6.54
CA ILE A 186 20.42 4.98 5.76
C ILE A 186 20.40 4.41 4.33
N PRO A 187 21.53 4.39 3.57
CA PRO A 187 21.56 3.80 2.24
C PRO A 187 21.18 2.32 2.22
N SER A 188 21.73 1.52 3.14
CA SER A 188 21.41 0.08 3.25
C SER A 188 19.97 -0.19 3.69
N ALA A 189 19.33 0.76 4.38
CA ALA A 189 17.94 0.62 4.83
C ALA A 189 16.90 0.96 3.77
N LEU A 190 17.27 1.63 2.66
CA LEU A 190 16.31 2.09 1.65
C LEU A 190 15.42 0.97 1.08
N PRO A 191 15.93 -0.23 0.72
CA PRO A 191 15.08 -1.31 0.22
C PRO A 191 14.01 -1.73 1.22
N TYR A 192 14.39 -1.87 2.50
CA TYR A 192 13.46 -2.22 3.58
C TYR A 192 12.46 -1.09 3.84
N PHE A 193 12.90 0.17 3.84
CA PHE A 193 12.03 1.33 3.98
C PHE A 193 10.94 1.35 2.90
N PHE A 194 11.31 1.17 1.63
CA PHE A 194 10.34 1.08 0.53
C PHE A 194 9.45 -0.15 0.63
N GLY A 195 9.95 -1.28 1.15
CA GLY A 195 9.14 -2.44 1.49
C GLY A 195 8.06 -2.10 2.53
N GLY A 196 8.44 -1.40 3.60
CA GLY A 196 7.53 -0.89 4.62
C GLY A 196 6.48 0.08 4.06
N LEU A 197 6.91 1.06 3.25
CA LEU A 197 6.01 2.01 2.58
C LEU A 197 4.97 1.30 1.71
N ARG A 198 5.39 0.29 0.94
CA ARG A 198 4.49 -0.46 0.04
C ARG A 198 3.43 -1.25 0.80
N ILE A 199 3.78 -1.84 1.95
CA ILE A 199 2.81 -2.52 2.81
C ILE A 199 1.87 -1.50 3.46
N SER A 200 2.44 -0.43 4.01
CA SER A 200 1.70 0.62 4.72
C SER A 200 0.78 1.44 3.82
N SER A 201 1.05 1.58 2.52
CA SER A 201 0.15 2.28 1.61
C SER A 201 -1.20 1.56 1.44
N GLY A 202 -1.18 0.22 1.39
CA GLY A 202 -2.40 -0.59 1.36
C GLY A 202 -3.16 -0.53 2.69
N LEU A 203 -2.43 -0.62 3.80
CA LEU A 203 -3.01 -0.51 5.15
C LEU A 203 -3.57 0.87 5.45
N ALA A 204 -3.00 1.95 4.89
CA ALA A 204 -3.56 3.29 5.01
C ALA A 204 -4.94 3.39 4.33
N LEU A 205 -5.10 2.76 3.16
CA LEU A 205 -6.40 2.71 2.47
C LEU A 205 -7.42 1.89 3.28
N ILE A 206 -7.02 0.71 3.75
CA ILE A 206 -7.87 -0.13 4.61
C ILE A 206 -8.28 0.64 5.87
N GLY A 207 -7.33 1.29 6.52
CA GLY A 207 -7.57 2.12 7.71
C GLY A 207 -8.51 3.28 7.42
N ALA A 208 -8.39 3.95 6.26
CA ALA A 208 -9.25 5.05 5.86
C ALA A 208 -10.69 4.57 5.66
N VAL A 209 -10.89 3.48 4.91
CA VAL A 209 -12.20 2.87 4.68
C VAL A 209 -12.85 2.43 5.99
N VAL A 210 -12.09 1.78 6.87
CA VAL A 210 -12.60 1.36 8.18
C VAL A 210 -12.98 2.56 9.06
N ALA A 211 -12.14 3.60 9.08
CA ALA A 211 -12.43 4.81 9.84
C ALA A 211 -13.70 5.51 9.30
N GLU A 212 -13.87 5.58 7.97
CA GLU A 212 -15.07 6.13 7.33
C GLU A 212 -16.33 5.32 7.70
N PHE A 213 -16.25 3.99 7.73
CA PHE A 213 -17.37 3.13 8.18
C PHE A 213 -17.79 3.45 9.62
N VAL A 214 -16.81 3.58 10.52
CA VAL A 214 -17.08 3.87 11.93
C VAL A 214 -17.61 5.28 12.15
N ALA A 215 -17.08 6.26 11.41
CA ALA A 215 -17.51 7.64 11.54
C ALA A 215 -18.97 7.83 11.10
N GLY A 216 -19.48 6.98 10.21
CA GLY A 216 -20.90 6.95 9.82
C GLY A 216 -21.44 8.27 9.28
N THR A 217 -20.56 9.21 8.88
CA THR A 217 -20.94 10.61 8.72
C THR A 217 -21.87 10.80 7.53
N GLY A 218 -23.14 11.12 7.78
CA GLY A 218 -24.00 11.80 6.82
C GLY A 218 -23.65 13.29 6.77
N GLY A 219 -23.07 13.74 5.66
CA GLY A 219 -22.65 15.13 5.41
C GLY A 219 -22.13 15.31 3.98
N ALA A 220 -21.86 16.54 3.53
CA ALA A 220 -21.67 16.87 2.10
C ALA A 220 -20.36 16.37 1.42
N ALA A 221 -19.48 15.67 2.14
CA ALA A 221 -18.22 15.15 1.58
C ALA A 221 -17.85 13.79 2.22
N THR A 222 -18.54 12.74 1.81
CA THR A 222 -18.35 11.38 2.33
C THR A 222 -17.52 10.52 1.38
N GLY A 223 -16.73 9.60 1.95
CA GLY A 223 -15.90 8.67 1.19
C GLY A 223 -16.65 7.44 0.70
N LEU A 224 -15.92 6.53 0.04
CA LEU A 224 -16.47 5.32 -0.56
C LEU A 224 -17.11 4.38 0.47
N ALA A 225 -16.61 4.32 1.71
CA ALA A 225 -17.20 3.47 2.73
C ALA A 225 -18.63 3.89 3.09
N TYR A 226 -18.88 5.20 3.12
CA TYR A 226 -20.22 5.73 3.32
C TYR A 226 -21.15 5.39 2.15
N GLN A 227 -20.64 5.48 0.91
CA GLN A 227 -21.42 5.08 -0.28
C GLN A 227 -21.80 3.60 -0.22
N ILE A 228 -20.90 2.74 0.27
CA ILE A 228 -21.18 1.32 0.52
C ILE A 228 -22.29 1.17 1.57
N LEU A 229 -22.17 1.87 2.69
CA LEU A 229 -23.15 1.79 3.79
C LEU A 229 -24.54 2.23 3.34
N MET A 230 -24.64 3.37 2.65
CA MET A 230 -25.91 3.88 2.14
C MET A 230 -26.51 2.99 1.04
N ALA A 231 -25.69 2.47 0.14
CA ALA A 231 -26.13 1.51 -0.88
C ALA A 231 -26.65 0.22 -0.24
N GLY A 232 -26.02 -0.24 0.84
CA GLY A 232 -26.49 -1.37 1.66
C GLY A 232 -27.85 -1.12 2.29
N TYR A 233 -28.07 0.05 2.90
CA TYR A 233 -29.37 0.41 3.47
C TYR A 233 -30.49 0.54 2.43
N GLN A 234 -30.17 0.99 1.22
CA GLN A 234 -31.13 1.12 0.12
C GLN A 234 -31.29 -0.18 -0.69
N LEU A 235 -30.59 -1.26 -0.31
CA LEU A 235 -30.49 -2.51 -1.08
C LEU A 235 -30.05 -2.29 -2.54
N ASN A 236 -29.34 -1.19 -2.82
CA ASN A 236 -28.72 -0.89 -4.11
C ASN A 236 -27.36 -1.60 -4.19
N ILE A 237 -27.41 -2.93 -4.26
CA ILE A 237 -26.22 -3.78 -4.31
C ILE A 237 -25.34 -3.52 -5.55
N PRO A 238 -25.86 -3.20 -6.75
CA PRO A 238 -25.02 -2.77 -7.87
C PRO A 238 -24.09 -1.59 -7.52
N ARG A 239 -24.61 -0.55 -6.86
CA ARG A 239 -23.81 0.61 -6.41
C ARG A 239 -22.80 0.24 -5.34
N MET A 240 -23.17 -0.67 -4.43
CA MET A 240 -22.27 -1.17 -3.39
C MET A 240 -21.05 -1.89 -4.01
N PHE A 241 -21.29 -2.76 -4.99
CA PHE A 241 -20.22 -3.44 -5.73
C PHE A 241 -19.37 -2.47 -6.55
N ALA A 242 -19.98 -1.45 -7.17
CA ALA A 242 -19.24 -0.40 -7.88
C ALA A 242 -18.29 0.38 -6.94
N ALA A 243 -18.75 0.73 -5.73
CA ALA A 243 -17.89 1.38 -4.74
C ALA A 243 -16.76 0.46 -4.24
N LEU A 244 -17.03 -0.83 -4.01
CA LEU A 244 -16.01 -1.83 -3.65
C LEU A 244 -14.97 -2.02 -4.75
N LEU A 245 -15.39 -1.99 -6.02
CA LEU A 245 -14.49 -2.02 -7.16
C LEU A 245 -13.55 -0.82 -7.15
N LEU A 246 -14.06 0.38 -6.88
CA LEU A 246 -13.23 1.59 -6.78
C LEU A 246 -12.21 1.52 -5.65
N ILE A 247 -12.59 1.02 -4.47
CA ILE A 247 -11.65 0.80 -3.37
C ILE A 247 -10.55 -0.20 -3.80
N SER A 248 -10.94 -1.29 -4.46
CA SER A 248 -10.01 -2.32 -4.93
C SER A 248 -9.03 -1.77 -5.97
N LEU A 249 -9.53 -1.00 -6.94
CA LEU A 249 -8.70 -0.35 -7.95
C LEU A 249 -7.78 0.72 -7.34
N ALA A 250 -8.26 1.49 -6.37
CA ALA A 250 -7.45 2.46 -5.64
C ALA A 250 -6.31 1.75 -4.88
N GLY A 251 -6.59 0.63 -4.23
CA GLY A 251 -5.59 -0.17 -3.51
C GLY A 251 -4.52 -0.74 -4.44
N VAL A 252 -4.95 -1.35 -5.55
CA VAL A 252 -4.02 -1.85 -6.59
C VAL A 252 -3.19 -0.68 -7.17
N GLY A 253 -3.83 0.46 -7.44
CA GLY A 253 -3.18 1.67 -7.94
C GLY A 253 -2.12 2.20 -6.98
N LEU A 254 -2.43 2.32 -5.68
CA LEU A 254 -1.48 2.74 -4.65
C LEU A 254 -0.31 1.76 -4.51
N PHE A 255 -0.59 0.45 -4.52
CA PHE A 255 0.45 -0.57 -4.44
C PHE A 255 1.38 -0.56 -5.65
N ALA A 256 0.82 -0.41 -6.86
CA ALA A 256 1.57 -0.28 -8.10
C ALA A 256 2.40 1.01 -8.12
N LEU A 257 1.82 2.13 -7.67
CA LEU A 257 2.50 3.41 -7.54
C LEU A 257 3.69 3.30 -6.58
N MET A 258 3.53 2.67 -5.42
CA MET A 258 4.64 2.44 -4.48
C MET A 258 5.71 1.51 -5.04
N ALA A 259 5.33 0.46 -5.76
CA ALA A 259 6.28 -0.42 -6.43
C ALA A 259 7.09 0.33 -7.51
N TRP A 260 6.43 1.23 -8.25
CA TRP A 260 7.08 2.07 -9.26
C TRP A 260 8.03 3.09 -8.61
N LEU A 261 7.59 3.80 -7.57
CA LEU A 261 8.42 4.74 -6.81
C LEU A 261 9.64 4.07 -6.19
N SER A 262 9.47 2.87 -5.63
CA SER A 262 10.57 2.07 -5.09
C SER A 262 11.60 1.73 -6.18
N LYS A 263 11.16 1.30 -7.36
CA LYS A 263 12.05 1.03 -8.49
C LYS A 263 12.77 2.27 -8.99
N LEU A 264 12.09 3.42 -9.03
CA LEU A 264 12.71 4.68 -9.46
C LEU A 264 13.79 5.12 -8.48
N ALA A 265 13.53 5.01 -7.18
CA ALA A 265 14.47 5.40 -6.13
C ALA A 265 15.65 4.43 -5.96
N LEU A 266 15.43 3.12 -6.13
CA LEU A 266 16.46 2.08 -5.93
C LEU A 266 17.16 1.63 -7.23
N GLY A 267 16.59 1.97 -8.38
CA GLY A 267 16.95 1.46 -9.71
C GLY A 267 18.42 1.55 -10.13
N PRO A 268 19.23 2.52 -9.68
CA PRO A 268 20.65 2.55 -10.02
C PRO A 268 21.55 1.68 -9.12
N TRP A 269 21.10 1.26 -7.93
CA TRP A 269 21.99 0.67 -6.90
C TRP A 269 21.69 -0.79 -6.53
N HIS A 270 20.46 -1.28 -6.72
CA HIS A 270 20.02 -2.60 -6.25
C HIS A 270 19.34 -3.47 -7.32
N ALA A 271 19.45 -3.10 -8.60
CA ALA A 271 18.88 -3.88 -9.71
C ALA A 271 19.48 -5.30 -9.83
N SER A 272 20.61 -5.57 -9.19
CA SER A 272 21.24 -6.89 -9.10
C SER A 272 20.52 -7.90 -8.21
N GLU A 273 19.58 -7.49 -7.33
CA GLU A 273 18.88 -8.43 -6.42
C GLU A 273 17.43 -8.76 -6.81
N LEU A 274 16.87 -8.07 -7.80
CA LEU A 274 15.44 -8.20 -8.19
C LEU A 274 15.21 -8.81 -9.58
N SER A 275 16.23 -9.44 -10.18
CA SER A 275 16.12 -10.10 -11.50
C SER A 275 15.46 -11.48 -11.43
#